data_AF-A0A257REA2-F1
#
_entry.id   AF-A0A257REA2-F1
#
_cell.length_a   1.000
_cell.length_b   1.000
_cell.length_c   1.000
_cell.angle_alpha   90.00
_cell.angle_beta   90.00
_cell.angle_gamma   90.00
#
_symmetry.space_group_name_H-M   'P 1'
#
loop_
_entity.id
_entity.type
_entity.pdbx_description
1 polymer ?
#
loop_
_entity_poly.entity_id
_entity_poly.type
_entity_poly.pdbx_seq_one_letter_code
_entity_poly.pdbx_strand_id
1 'polypeptide(L)'
;MAEERRPADRAGRPAAQGLGRDGRLRGGQGGLVSEAGDGYVDGDVNSLDEALAPTAVGVLEYVARTLADEPDAVEVEAERKGRTVVLSLRVGPDDMGRVIGRRGRTAQALRSLVAAAGARDGVTTSVDIVD
;
A
#
# COMPACT_ATOMS: atom_id res chain seq x y z
N MET A 1 -18.88 -13.28 38.28
CA MET A 1 -20.16 -12.55 38.36
C MET A 1 -20.16 -11.54 37.24
N ALA A 2 -20.82 -11.90 36.14
CA ALA A 2 -21.11 -11.00 35.03
C ALA A 2 -22.48 -10.37 35.34
N GLU A 3 -22.64 -9.07 35.12
CA GLU A 3 -23.96 -8.56 34.70
C GLU A 3 -23.79 -7.26 33.92
N GLU A 4 -24.22 -7.36 32.68
CA GLU A 4 -24.39 -6.37 31.64
C GLU A 4 -25.62 -5.51 31.93
N ARG A 5 -25.52 -4.17 31.86
CA ARG A 5 -26.66 -3.28 31.64
C ARG A 5 -26.27 -2.03 30.83
N ARG A 6 -26.69 -2.01 29.57
CA ARG A 6 -27.10 -0.83 28.77
C ARG A 6 -28.64 -0.90 28.60
N PRO A 7 -29.34 0.05 27.94
CA PRO A 7 -29.04 1.44 27.54
C PRO A 7 -30.20 2.42 27.89
N ALA A 8 -30.09 3.64 27.35
CA ALA A 8 -31.18 4.55 26.97
C ALA A 8 -31.73 5.50 28.04
N ASP A 9 -31.24 6.75 28.01
CA ASP A 9 -32.13 7.86 28.26
C ASP A 9 -32.01 8.92 27.17
N ARG A 10 -33.19 9.40 26.82
CA ARG A 10 -33.64 10.18 25.69
C ARG A 10 -33.68 11.63 26.18
N ALA A 11 -32.86 12.50 25.59
CA ALA A 11 -33.05 13.93 25.75
C ALA A 11 -33.00 14.58 24.38
N GLY A 12 -34.20 14.90 23.88
CA GLY A 12 -34.40 15.59 22.60
C GLY A 12 -33.81 16.99 22.60
N ARG A 13 -33.43 17.44 21.41
CA ARG A 13 -33.29 18.86 21.12
C ARG A 13 -34.06 19.18 19.84
N PRO A 14 -34.85 20.27 19.84
CA PRO A 14 -35.85 20.54 18.81
C PRO A 14 -35.21 21.08 17.52
N ALA A 15 -35.99 20.96 16.46
CA ALA A 15 -35.75 21.50 15.14
C ALA A 15 -35.57 23.02 15.15
N ALA A 16 -34.50 23.50 14.52
CA ALA A 16 -34.37 24.90 14.12
C ALA A 16 -34.86 25.04 12.66
N GLN A 17 -36.00 25.70 12.48
CA GLN A 17 -36.46 26.23 11.20
C GLN A 17 -36.21 27.74 11.16
N GLY A 18 -35.84 28.25 9.97
CA GLY A 18 -35.76 29.68 9.64
C GLY A 18 -34.54 29.98 8.77
N LEU A 19 -34.61 29.75 7.46
CA LEU A 19 -34.96 30.73 6.40
C LEU A 19 -33.88 31.79 6.15
N GLY A 20 -33.30 31.72 4.95
CA GLY A 20 -32.45 32.76 4.37
C GLY A 20 -32.09 32.41 2.93
N ARG A 21 -33.01 32.66 2.00
CA ARG A 21 -32.71 32.74 0.57
C ARG A 21 -31.89 34.00 0.35
N ASP A 22 -30.67 33.89 -0.19
CA ASP A 22 -30.23 34.85 -1.20
C ASP A 22 -29.05 34.30 -1.99
N GLY A 23 -29.20 34.27 -3.32
CA GLY A 23 -28.16 33.81 -4.22
C GLY A 23 -27.30 34.98 -4.68
N ARG A 24 -25.97 34.86 -4.61
CA ARG A 24 -25.04 35.51 -5.54
C ARG A 24 -23.75 34.72 -5.73
N LEU A 25 -23.60 34.18 -6.94
CA LEU A 25 -22.49 34.32 -7.90
C LEU A 25 -21.02 34.09 -7.46
N ARG A 26 -20.40 33.19 -8.24
CA ARG A 26 -19.04 33.21 -8.83
C ARG A 26 -17.82 33.12 -7.91
N GLY A 27 -17.05 32.05 -8.15
CA GLY A 27 -15.59 32.11 -8.08
C GLY A 27 -14.92 30.75 -7.86
N GLY A 28 -14.26 30.23 -8.90
CA GLY A 28 -13.11 29.33 -8.72
C GLY A 28 -13.40 27.84 -8.64
N GLN A 29 -13.77 27.22 -9.78
CA GLN A 29 -13.39 25.82 -9.99
C GLN A 29 -12.02 25.82 -10.66
N GLY A 30 -10.99 25.83 -9.81
CA GLY A 30 -9.63 25.47 -10.16
C GLY A 30 -9.58 24.00 -10.58
N GLY A 31 -8.71 23.72 -11.55
CA GLY A 31 -8.71 22.54 -12.36
C GLY A 31 -8.60 21.23 -11.60
N LEU A 32 -9.36 20.24 -12.08
CA LEU A 32 -8.88 18.87 -12.09
C LEU A 32 -8.08 18.73 -13.39
N VAL A 33 -6.77 18.96 -13.29
CA VAL A 33 -5.85 18.48 -14.31
C VAL A 33 -5.96 16.95 -14.30
N SER A 34 -6.42 16.40 -15.41
CA SER A 34 -6.26 15.00 -15.72
C SER A 34 -4.79 14.84 -16.07
N GLU A 35 -3.97 14.46 -15.09
CA GLU A 35 -2.59 14.09 -15.34
C GLU A 35 -2.56 12.78 -16.12
N ALA A 36 -1.67 12.77 -17.10
CA ALA A 36 -1.54 11.77 -18.12
C ALA A 36 -1.35 10.38 -17.51
N GLY A 37 -1.87 9.36 -18.20
CA GLY A 37 -1.43 8.00 -17.97
C GLY A 37 0.05 7.90 -18.28
N ASP A 38 0.87 7.89 -17.23
CA ASP A 38 2.22 7.37 -17.30
C ASP A 38 2.08 5.88 -17.65
N GLY A 39 2.58 5.52 -18.84
CA GLY A 39 2.50 4.17 -19.35
C GLY A 39 3.12 3.19 -18.37
N TYR A 40 2.27 2.39 -17.72
CA TYR A 40 2.71 1.22 -17.00
C TYR A 40 3.26 0.23 -18.02
N VAL A 41 4.57 0.07 -18.03
CA VAL A 41 5.24 -0.99 -18.78
C VAL A 41 5.00 -2.29 -18.04
N ASP A 42 4.14 -3.11 -18.65
CA ASP A 42 3.93 -4.51 -18.32
C ASP A 42 5.23 -5.26 -18.67
N GLY A 43 6.16 -5.32 -17.71
CA GLY A 43 7.21 -6.32 -17.74
C GLY A 43 6.61 -7.57 -17.12
N ASP A 44 6.42 -8.62 -17.92
CA ASP A 44 5.83 -9.91 -17.52
C ASP A 44 6.31 -10.36 -16.13
N VAL A 45 5.55 -9.99 -15.09
CA VAL A 45 5.71 -10.50 -13.73
C VAL A 45 4.61 -11.52 -13.50
N ASN A 46 5.04 -12.65 -12.99
CA ASN A 46 4.28 -13.89 -12.94
C ASN A 46 2.84 -13.69 -12.41
N SER A 47 1.85 -13.86 -13.28
CA SER A 47 0.41 -13.62 -13.01
C SER A 47 -0.20 -14.53 -11.93
N LEU A 48 0.58 -15.50 -11.44
CA LEU A 48 0.22 -16.37 -10.30
C LEU A 48 0.58 -15.75 -8.94
N ASP A 49 1.62 -14.91 -8.88
CA ASP A 49 2.09 -14.24 -7.64
C ASP A 49 1.21 -13.02 -7.29
N GLU A 50 0.73 -12.31 -8.32
CA GLU A 50 -0.17 -11.16 -8.17
C GLU A 50 -1.48 -11.51 -7.44
N ALA A 51 -1.93 -12.76 -7.52
CA ALA A 51 -3.20 -13.19 -6.91
C ALA A 51 -3.15 -13.25 -5.37
N LEU A 52 -1.97 -13.26 -4.75
CA LEU A 52 -1.83 -13.46 -3.30
C LEU A 52 -1.78 -12.14 -2.51
N ALA A 53 -1.16 -11.10 -3.06
CA ALA A 53 -1.00 -9.77 -2.45
C ALA A 53 -0.59 -8.73 -3.52
N PRO A 54 -1.49 -8.35 -4.45
CA PRO A 54 -1.13 -7.57 -5.63
C PRO A 54 -0.53 -6.21 -5.27
N THR A 55 -1.05 -5.55 -4.23
CA THR A 55 -0.53 -4.25 -3.79
C THR A 55 0.85 -4.42 -3.17
N ALA A 56 1.06 -5.47 -2.37
CA ALA A 56 2.32 -5.72 -1.69
C ALA A 56 3.46 -6.08 -2.65
N VAL A 57 3.18 -6.92 -3.65
CA VAL A 57 4.12 -7.31 -4.71
C VAL A 57 4.51 -6.07 -5.53
N GLY A 58 3.52 -5.33 -6.04
CA GLY A 58 3.80 -4.16 -6.87
C GLY A 58 4.59 -3.06 -6.14
N VAL A 59 4.31 -2.82 -4.84
CA VAL A 59 5.10 -1.87 -4.04
C VAL A 59 6.54 -2.35 -3.85
N LEU A 60 6.75 -3.62 -3.54
CA LEU A 60 8.10 -4.17 -3.33
C LEU A 60 8.93 -4.07 -4.60
N GLU A 61 8.37 -4.54 -5.72
CA GLU A 61 9.00 -4.54 -7.03
C GLU A 61 9.34 -3.11 -7.48
N TYR A 62 8.37 -2.20 -7.40
CA TYR A 62 8.58 -0.80 -7.80
C TYR A 62 9.71 -0.14 -7.01
N VAL A 63 9.72 -0.30 -5.68
CA VAL A 63 10.76 0.32 -4.86
C VAL A 63 12.10 -0.37 -5.08
N ALA A 64 12.14 -1.70 -5.19
CA ALA A 64 13.39 -2.44 -5.43
C ALA A 64 14.01 -2.06 -6.78
N ARG A 65 13.22 -2.01 -7.86
CA ARG A 65 13.69 -1.56 -9.18
C ARG A 65 14.15 -0.10 -9.20
N THR A 66 13.52 0.76 -8.42
CA THR A 66 13.95 2.17 -8.29
C THR A 66 15.26 2.31 -7.52
N LEU A 67 15.54 1.38 -6.60
CA LEU A 67 16.79 1.37 -5.83
C LEU A 67 17.93 0.76 -6.65
N ALA A 68 17.69 -0.37 -7.32
CA ALA A 68 18.69 -1.10 -8.09
C ALA A 68 19.28 -0.27 -9.23
N ASP A 69 20.57 -0.45 -9.49
CA ASP A 69 21.23 0.07 -10.69
C ASP A 69 20.85 -0.79 -11.92
N GLU A 70 20.59 -2.09 -11.74
CA GLU A 70 20.06 -3.01 -12.76
C GLU A 70 18.63 -3.47 -12.42
N PRO A 71 17.59 -2.72 -12.84
CA PRO A 71 16.19 -3.05 -12.51
C PRO A 71 15.72 -4.38 -13.13
N ASP A 72 16.36 -4.84 -14.20
CA ASP A 72 16.05 -6.10 -14.88
C ASP A 72 16.50 -7.32 -14.08
N ALA A 73 17.45 -7.15 -13.15
CA ALA A 73 17.93 -8.21 -12.25
C ALA A 73 17.09 -8.34 -10.97
N VAL A 74 15.99 -7.58 -10.87
CA VAL A 74 15.08 -7.60 -9.72
C VAL A 74 13.93 -8.55 -9.97
N GLU A 75 13.85 -9.62 -9.17
CA GLU A 75 12.76 -10.59 -9.20
C GLU A 75 12.04 -10.65 -7.85
N VAL A 76 10.71 -10.74 -7.89
CA VAL A 76 9.88 -10.90 -6.70
C VAL A 76 9.05 -12.17 -6.84
N GLU A 77 9.15 -13.06 -5.86
CA GLU A 77 8.34 -14.27 -5.75
C GLU A 77 7.44 -14.19 -4.51
N ALA A 78 6.20 -14.62 -4.61
CA ALA A 78 5.23 -14.60 -3.51
C ALA A 78 4.76 -16.02 -3.15
N GLU A 79 5.09 -16.47 -1.94
CA GLU A 79 4.69 -17.77 -1.43
C GLU A 79 3.68 -17.62 -0.29
N ARG A 80 2.51 -18.27 -0.38
CA ARG A 80 1.58 -18.34 0.74
C ARG A 80 2.01 -19.41 1.74
N LYS A 81 2.40 -18.98 2.94
CA LYS A 81 2.62 -19.83 4.12
C LYS A 81 1.49 -19.67 5.13
N GLY A 82 0.44 -20.47 4.95
CA GLY A 82 -0.74 -20.43 5.80
C GLY A 82 -1.51 -19.11 5.66
N ARG A 83 -1.44 -18.25 6.68
CA ARG A 83 -2.08 -16.92 6.70
C ARG A 83 -1.15 -15.78 6.31
N THR A 84 0.13 -16.08 6.10
CA THR A 84 1.16 -15.11 5.75
C THR A 84 1.58 -15.32 4.31
N VAL A 85 1.80 -14.22 3.58
CA VAL A 85 2.44 -14.22 2.27
C VAL A 85 3.89 -13.81 2.47
N VAL A 86 4.81 -14.69 2.06
CA VAL A 86 6.24 -14.41 2.09
C VAL A 86 6.63 -13.92 0.71
N LEU A 87 7.17 -12.71 0.64
CA LEU A 87 7.73 -12.11 -0.56
C LEU A 87 9.23 -12.27 -0.53
N SER A 88 9.76 -13.04 -1.48
CA SER A 88 11.20 -13.23 -1.69
C SER A 88 11.66 -12.25 -2.75
N LEU A 89 12.54 -11.34 -2.36
CA LEU A 89 13.18 -10.38 -3.27
C LEU A 89 14.57 -10.88 -3.63
N ARG A 90 14.79 -11.19 -4.90
CA ARG A 90 16.11 -11.43 -5.51
C ARG A 90 16.57 -10.17 -6.21
N VAL A 91 17.86 -9.87 -6.05
CA VAL A 91 18.50 -8.73 -6.71
C VAL A 91 19.90 -9.12 -7.14
N GLY A 92 20.48 -8.35 -8.08
CA GLY A 92 21.88 -8.52 -8.43
C GLY A 92 22.82 -8.33 -7.23
N PRO A 93 23.99 -8.98 -7.24
CA PRO A 93 24.96 -8.90 -6.13
C PRO A 93 25.45 -7.46 -5.87
N ASP A 94 25.53 -6.64 -6.92
CA ASP A 94 25.93 -5.23 -6.84
C ASP A 94 24.85 -4.35 -6.17
N ASP A 95 23.57 -4.74 -6.29
CA ASP A 95 22.43 -4.02 -5.72
C ASP A 95 22.11 -4.40 -4.27
N MET A 96 22.56 -5.57 -3.83
CA MET A 96 22.29 -6.11 -2.50
C MET A 96 22.68 -5.13 -1.39
N GLY A 97 23.84 -4.49 -1.51
CA GLY A 97 24.30 -3.49 -0.53
C GLY A 97 23.37 -2.28 -0.41
N ARG A 98 22.74 -1.88 -1.51
CA ARG A 98 21.83 -0.73 -1.59
C ARG A 98 20.44 -1.07 -1.05
N VAL A 99 19.93 -2.25 -1.40
CA VAL A 99 18.62 -2.77 -0.97
C VAL A 99 18.60 -3.07 0.53
N ILE A 100 19.66 -3.69 1.07
CA ILE A 100 19.81 -3.87 2.51
C ILE A 100 20.01 -2.51 3.18
N GLY A 101 20.89 -1.69 2.60
CA GLY A 101 21.25 -0.39 3.11
C GLY A 101 22.05 -0.43 4.42
N ARG A 102 22.56 0.73 4.83
CA ARG A 102 23.41 0.84 6.04
C ARG A 102 22.64 0.39 7.29
N ARG A 103 23.15 -0.64 7.96
CA ARG A 103 22.53 -1.27 9.16
C ARG A 103 21.14 -1.85 8.88
N GLY A 104 20.84 -2.24 7.64
CA GLY A 104 19.55 -2.82 7.29
C GLY A 104 18.39 -1.82 7.26
N ARG A 105 18.66 -0.50 7.28
CA ARG A 105 17.59 0.52 7.35
C ARG A 105 16.68 0.51 6.13
N THR A 106 17.24 0.31 4.93
CA THR A 106 16.46 0.24 3.70
C THR A 106 15.58 -1.00 3.70
N ALA A 107 16.14 -2.17 4.02
CA ALA A 107 15.37 -3.40 4.18
C ALA A 107 14.24 -3.28 5.22
N GLN A 108 14.49 -2.60 6.34
CA GLN A 108 13.46 -2.39 7.37
C GLN A 108 12.33 -1.46 6.89
N ALA A 109 12.68 -0.42 6.12
CA ALA A 109 11.69 0.47 5.51
C ALA A 109 10.86 -0.28 4.47
N LEU A 110 11.49 -1.08 3.61
CA LEU A 110 10.82 -1.94 2.62
C LEU A 110 9.81 -2.87 3.30
N ARG A 111 10.22 -3.59 4.35
CA ARG A 111 9.33 -4.45 5.15
C ARG A 111 8.12 -3.70 5.69
N SER A 112 8.33 -2.47 6.18
CA SER A 112 7.24 -1.66 6.74
C SER A 112 6.25 -1.22 5.66
N LEU A 113 6.75 -0.82 4.48
CA LEU A 113 5.92 -0.45 3.34
C LEU A 113 5.10 -1.63 2.82
N VAL A 114 5.75 -2.79 2.64
CA VAL A 114 5.11 -4.01 2.17
C VAL A 114 4.08 -4.53 3.19
N ALA A 115 4.35 -4.42 4.48
CA ALA A 115 3.38 -4.75 5.53
C ALA A 115 2.13 -3.86 5.45
N ALA A 116 2.32 -2.55 5.23
CA ALA A 116 1.21 -1.62 5.06
C ALA A 116 0.41 -1.91 3.77
N ALA A 117 1.08 -2.28 2.68
CA ALA A 117 0.45 -2.68 1.43
C ALA A 117 -0.33 -3.99 1.57
N GLY A 118 0.27 -5.04 2.16
CA GLY A 118 -0.40 -6.31 2.42
C GLY A 118 -1.62 -6.17 3.33
N ALA A 119 -1.57 -5.25 4.31
CA ALA A 119 -2.73 -4.93 5.14
C ALA A 119 -3.91 -4.35 4.33
N ARG A 120 -3.67 -3.67 3.20
CA ARG A 120 -4.73 -3.22 2.27
C ARG A 120 -5.37 -4.40 1.54
N ASP A 121 -4.58 -5.41 1.23
CA ASP A 121 -5.03 -6.66 0.60
C ASP A 121 -5.64 -7.65 1.62
N GLY A 122 -5.64 -7.30 2.93
CA GLY A 122 -6.17 -8.14 4.00
C GLY A 122 -5.29 -9.35 4.35
N VAL A 123 -4.01 -9.32 3.97
CA VAL A 123 -3.05 -10.40 4.21
C VAL A 123 -1.87 -9.92 5.07
N THR A 124 -1.33 -10.81 5.89
CA THR A 124 -0.07 -10.55 6.58
C THR A 124 1.07 -10.85 5.61
N THR A 125 2.00 -9.92 5.43
CA THR A 125 3.16 -10.09 4.55
C THR A 125 4.47 -10.14 5.33
N SER A 126 5.45 -10.88 4.81
CA SER A 126 6.85 -10.90 5.25
C SER A 126 7.76 -10.73 4.06
N VAL A 127 8.89 -10.03 4.22
CA VAL A 127 9.86 -9.83 3.14
C VAL A 127 11.20 -10.46 3.50
N ASP A 128 11.63 -11.38 2.65
CA ASP A 128 12.93 -12.01 2.67
C ASP A 128 13.74 -11.52 1.47
N ILE A 129 14.96 -11.06 1.73
CA ILE A 129 15.88 -10.59 0.69
C ILE A 129 16.92 -11.69 0.53
N VAL A 130 17.00 -12.26 -0.66
CA VAL A 130 17.83 -13.42 -1.00
C VAL A 130 18.83 -13.05 -2.10
N ASP A 131 19.94 -13.77 -2.14
CA ASP A 131 21.04 -13.65 -3.13
C ASP A 131 20.75 -14.50 -4.37
#